data_AF-Q7RXZ5-F1
#
_entry.id   AF-Q7RXZ5-F1
#
_cell.length_a   1.000
_cell.length_b   1.000
_cell.length_c   1.000
_cell.angle_alpha   90.00
_cell.angle_beta   90.00
_cell.angle_gamma   90.00
#
_symmetry.space_group_name_H-M   'P 1'
#
loop_
_entity.id
_entity.type
_entity.pdbx_description
1 polymer ?
#
loop_
_entity_poly.entity_id
_entity_poly.type
_entity_poly.pdbx_seq_one_letter_code
_entity_poly.pdbx_strand_id
1 'polypeptide(L)'
;MKSTTLLAAVLSAFSTTHAALLWDGRFNDFTSASDLNKWSWSNQVGPYQYYIHGSSPVDKYISLSEAYKNPNDTHSRQGARFTLDNTAYWNGQNMRRIELIPQTKEAINRGKVYYHFSIMRSDKNAPSVYREHQICFFESHFTELKSGWISGESGASNPNLQWMTNQRSGWKTEWKAGVWHNVAYEIDFSANKVGFWHSEGGEPLKLVVAPVSVSTSSNGADWHLGILELPRNGYGDTTEDFYFSGVYIETGPITTAIGGP
;
A
#
# COMPACT_ATOMS: atom_id res chain seq x y z
N MET A 1 7.68 27.94 -66.55
CA MET A 1 7.96 27.83 -65.11
C MET A 1 6.76 27.15 -64.45
N LYS A 2 6.90 25.88 -64.03
CA LYS A 2 5.88 25.16 -63.26
C LYS A 2 6.43 25.02 -61.85
N SER A 3 5.81 25.71 -60.88
CA SER A 3 6.16 25.58 -59.47
C SER A 3 5.62 24.27 -58.92
N THR A 4 6.52 23.46 -58.39
CA THR A 4 6.21 22.23 -57.66
C THR A 4 6.13 22.57 -56.18
N THR A 5 4.93 22.54 -55.59
CA THR A 5 4.74 22.76 -54.16
C THR A 5 5.02 21.45 -53.43
N LEU A 6 6.12 21.40 -52.67
CA LEU A 6 6.46 20.28 -51.79
C LEU A 6 5.65 20.43 -50.50
N LEU A 7 4.75 19.48 -50.22
CA LEU A 7 4.05 19.36 -48.95
C LEU A 7 4.99 18.65 -47.96
N ALA A 8 5.53 19.36 -46.97
CA ALA A 8 6.29 18.75 -45.89
C ALA A 8 5.33 18.11 -44.88
N ALA A 9 5.31 16.79 -44.81
CA ALA A 9 4.62 16.06 -43.75
C ALA A 9 5.46 16.15 -42.47
N VAL A 10 4.96 16.89 -41.47
CA VAL A 10 5.53 16.90 -40.13
C VAL A 10 5.06 15.63 -39.41
N LEU A 11 5.96 14.67 -39.25
CA LEU A 11 5.72 13.47 -38.45
C LEU A 11 5.89 13.85 -36.97
N SER A 12 4.78 14.08 -36.27
CA SER A 12 4.78 14.24 -34.82
C SER A 12 5.10 12.89 -34.17
N ALA A 13 6.32 12.71 -33.69
CA ALA A 13 6.68 11.56 -32.87
C ALA A 13 5.92 11.66 -31.53
N PHE A 14 4.85 10.89 -31.38
CA PHE A 14 4.23 10.66 -30.08
C PHE A 14 5.19 9.81 -29.25
N SER A 15 5.92 10.44 -28.33
CA SER A 15 6.61 9.71 -27.27
C SER A 15 5.55 9.04 -26.39
N THR A 16 5.34 7.74 -26.59
CA THR A 16 4.57 6.92 -25.65
C THR A 16 5.38 6.84 -24.36
N THR A 17 5.11 7.73 -23.41
CA THR A 17 5.68 7.65 -22.06
C THR A 17 5.08 6.40 -21.41
N HIS A 18 5.89 5.36 -21.25
CA HIS A 18 5.49 4.16 -20.52
C HIS A 18 5.54 4.44 -19.01
N ALA A 19 4.72 3.73 -18.24
CA ALA A 19 4.87 3.71 -16.79
C ALA A 19 6.29 3.29 -16.42
N ALA A 20 6.95 4.03 -15.55
CA ALA A 20 8.29 3.71 -15.08
C ALA A 20 8.19 3.26 -13.62
N LEU A 21 8.61 2.02 -13.36
CA LEU A 21 8.73 1.46 -12.02
C LEU A 21 9.84 2.21 -11.26
N LEU A 22 9.47 2.93 -10.20
CA LEU A 22 10.41 3.63 -9.32
C LEU A 22 10.92 2.72 -8.21
N TRP A 23 10.07 1.85 -7.68
CA TRP A 23 10.46 0.93 -6.62
C TRP A 23 9.57 -0.31 -6.64
N ASP A 24 10.20 -1.48 -6.45
CA ASP A 24 9.53 -2.78 -6.49
C ASP A 24 9.51 -3.42 -5.10
N GLY A 25 8.30 -3.55 -4.55
CA GLY A 25 8.02 -4.19 -3.28
C GLY A 25 7.39 -5.58 -3.40
N ARG A 26 7.32 -6.18 -4.60
CA ARG A 26 6.54 -7.41 -4.86
C ARG A 26 7.10 -8.69 -4.24
N PHE A 27 8.13 -8.60 -3.39
CA PHE A 27 8.81 -9.73 -2.72
C PHE A 27 9.39 -10.77 -3.68
N ASN A 28 9.58 -10.43 -4.96
CA ASN A 28 10.07 -11.36 -5.98
C ASN A 28 11.50 -11.84 -5.70
N ASP A 29 12.33 -10.96 -5.15
CA ASP A 29 13.73 -11.24 -4.81
C ASP A 29 13.92 -11.97 -3.47
N PHE A 30 12.83 -12.19 -2.72
CA PHE A 30 12.89 -12.86 -1.42
C PHE A 30 12.60 -14.35 -1.55
N THR A 31 13.42 -15.19 -0.95
CA THR A 31 13.11 -16.62 -0.78
C THR A 31 12.11 -16.83 0.34
N SER A 32 12.23 -16.05 1.43
CA SER A 32 11.28 -16.06 2.54
C SER A 32 11.32 -14.73 3.30
N ALA A 33 10.44 -14.56 4.28
CA ALA A 33 10.45 -13.37 5.15
C ALA A 33 11.77 -13.20 5.93
N SER A 34 12.58 -14.25 6.09
CA SER A 34 13.90 -14.16 6.72
C SER A 34 14.85 -13.20 5.99
N ASP A 35 14.63 -12.95 4.70
CA ASP A 35 15.45 -12.02 3.92
C ASP A 35 15.32 -10.57 4.39
N LEU A 36 14.23 -10.21 5.09
CA LEU A 36 14.07 -8.91 5.75
C LEU A 36 15.14 -8.66 6.81
N ASN A 37 15.67 -9.72 7.44
CA ASN A 37 16.73 -9.60 8.46
C ASN A 37 18.10 -9.21 7.86
N LYS A 38 18.24 -9.17 6.54
CA LYS A 38 19.48 -8.71 5.88
C LYS A 38 19.63 -7.18 5.96
N TRP A 39 18.51 -6.46 6.08
CA TRP A 39 18.50 -5.02 6.27
C TRP A 39 18.86 -4.67 7.72
N SER A 40 19.65 -3.61 7.90
CA SER A 40 19.85 -2.95 9.18
C SER A 40 20.18 -1.47 8.97
N TRP A 41 20.15 -0.67 10.05
CA TRP A 41 20.60 0.73 10.00
C TRP A 41 22.05 0.90 9.51
N SER A 42 22.92 -0.08 9.77
CA SER A 42 24.31 -0.07 9.29
C SER A 42 24.50 -0.72 7.92
N ASN A 43 23.48 -1.43 7.41
CA ASN A 43 23.49 -2.14 6.13
C ASN A 43 22.11 -2.11 5.48
N GLN A 44 21.77 -0.95 4.92
CA GLN A 44 20.46 -0.65 4.33
C GLN A 44 20.27 -1.29 2.93
N VAL A 45 20.28 -2.63 2.87
CA VAL A 45 20.14 -3.42 1.64
C VAL A 45 18.72 -3.97 1.45
N GLY A 46 18.41 -4.38 0.23
CA GLY A 46 17.10 -4.92 -0.13
C GLY A 46 16.03 -3.83 -0.33
N PRO A 47 14.79 -4.23 -0.68
CA PRO A 47 13.72 -3.30 -1.05
C PRO A 47 12.97 -2.71 0.15
N TYR A 48 13.13 -3.26 1.36
CA TYR A 48 12.39 -2.86 2.54
C TYR A 48 13.28 -2.59 3.75
N GLN A 49 12.93 -1.54 4.50
CA GLN A 49 13.35 -1.34 5.87
C GLN A 49 12.44 -2.15 6.78
N TYR A 50 13.03 -2.90 7.72
CA TYR A 50 12.32 -3.74 8.67
C TYR A 50 12.82 -3.46 10.09
N TYR A 51 12.11 -2.59 10.79
CA TYR A 51 12.43 -2.24 12.18
C TYR A 51 11.19 -1.94 13.05
N ILE A 52 10.01 -1.77 12.45
CA ILE A 52 8.76 -1.52 13.16
C ILE A 52 8.03 -2.85 13.33
N HIS A 53 8.44 -3.58 14.35
CA HIS A 53 7.89 -4.88 14.71
C HIS A 53 8.08 -5.14 16.21
N GLY A 54 7.41 -6.18 16.71
CA GLY A 54 7.56 -6.65 18.09
C GLY A 54 8.84 -7.44 18.36
N SER A 55 8.98 -8.03 19.55
CA SER A 55 10.19 -8.72 20.00
C SER A 55 10.44 -10.12 19.40
N SER A 56 9.40 -10.78 18.91
CA SER A 56 9.47 -12.12 18.32
C SER A 56 10.21 -12.15 16.97
N PRO A 57 10.63 -13.35 16.48
CA PRO A 57 11.28 -13.48 15.17
C PRO A 57 10.37 -13.09 13.99
N VAL A 58 10.96 -12.74 12.85
CA VAL A 58 10.24 -12.25 11.66
C VAL A 58 9.13 -13.18 11.16
N ASP A 59 9.30 -14.49 11.28
CA ASP A 59 8.32 -15.49 10.82
C ASP A 59 7.04 -15.52 11.66
N LYS A 60 7.04 -14.87 12.84
CA LYS A 60 5.83 -14.61 13.63
C LYS A 60 4.97 -13.51 13.05
N TYR A 61 5.57 -12.55 12.35
CA TYR A 61 4.87 -11.38 11.84
C TYR A 61 4.67 -11.42 10.34
N ILE A 62 5.64 -11.90 9.58
CA ILE A 62 5.59 -11.91 8.12
C ILE A 62 5.87 -13.32 7.61
N SER A 63 4.98 -13.82 6.78
CA SER A 63 5.16 -15.06 6.04
C SER A 63 4.93 -14.82 4.55
N LEU A 64 5.76 -15.40 3.68
CA LEU A 64 5.58 -15.29 2.24
C LEU A 64 5.06 -16.61 1.65
N SER A 65 4.14 -16.53 0.70
CA SER A 65 3.60 -17.71 -0.01
C SER A 65 2.90 -17.31 -1.30
N GLU A 66 2.90 -18.18 -2.29
CA GLU A 66 2.06 -18.05 -3.50
C GLU A 66 0.57 -17.97 -3.16
N ALA A 67 0.13 -18.59 -2.06
CA ALA A 67 -1.26 -18.54 -1.59
C ALA A 67 -1.66 -17.18 -0.99
N TYR A 68 -0.70 -16.29 -0.73
CA TYR A 68 -0.93 -15.02 -0.05
C TYR A 68 -1.02 -13.82 -0.99
N LYS A 69 -1.06 -14.04 -2.32
CA LYS A 69 -1.23 -12.97 -3.31
C LYS A 69 -2.60 -12.97 -3.97
N ASN A 70 -2.92 -11.85 -4.62
CA ASN A 70 -4.01 -11.82 -5.58
C ASN A 70 -3.71 -12.83 -6.70
N PRO A 71 -4.57 -13.82 -6.96
CA PRO A 71 -4.31 -14.81 -8.01
C PRO A 71 -4.27 -14.22 -9.42
N ASN A 72 -4.82 -13.00 -9.62
CA ASN A 72 -4.75 -12.28 -10.88
C ASN A 72 -3.46 -11.44 -11.03
N ASP A 73 -2.68 -11.30 -9.97
CA ASP A 73 -1.35 -10.70 -10.04
C ASP A 73 -0.35 -11.77 -10.51
N THR A 74 -0.01 -11.73 -11.80
CA THR A 74 0.92 -12.68 -12.41
C THR A 74 2.38 -12.31 -12.27
N HIS A 75 2.70 -11.10 -11.80
CA HIS A 75 4.09 -10.62 -11.70
C HIS A 75 4.65 -10.69 -10.27
N SER A 76 3.80 -10.72 -9.24
CA SER A 76 4.21 -11.17 -7.90
C SER A 76 4.32 -12.69 -7.89
N ARG A 77 5.52 -13.21 -7.56
CA ARG A 77 5.75 -14.63 -7.33
C ARG A 77 5.00 -15.12 -6.08
N GLN A 78 4.95 -14.29 -5.05
CA GLN A 78 4.33 -14.59 -3.77
C GLN A 78 3.68 -13.34 -3.19
N GLY A 79 2.73 -13.53 -2.28
CA GLY A 79 2.24 -12.46 -1.43
C GLY A 79 2.81 -12.59 -0.02
N ALA A 80 2.49 -11.62 0.82
CA ALA A 80 2.92 -11.55 2.19
C ALA A 80 1.71 -11.54 3.12
N ARG A 81 1.72 -12.43 4.11
CA ARG A 81 0.81 -12.36 5.25
C ARG A 81 1.49 -11.61 6.38
N PHE A 82 0.92 -10.48 6.78
CA PHE A 82 1.30 -9.68 7.93
C PHE A 82 0.42 -10.07 9.12
N THR A 83 1.04 -10.29 10.27
CA THR A 83 0.39 -10.82 11.47
C THR A 83 0.60 -9.84 12.62
N LEU A 84 -0.49 -9.37 13.20
CA LEU A 84 -0.45 -8.80 14.54
C LEU A 84 -0.73 -9.94 15.53
N ASP A 85 0.11 -10.11 16.53
CA ASP A 85 -0.14 -10.99 17.68
C ASP A 85 0.00 -10.21 19.00
N ASN A 86 0.04 -10.91 20.12
CA ASN A 86 0.21 -10.31 21.45
C ASN A 86 1.63 -9.78 21.73
N THR A 87 2.58 -9.99 20.81
CA THR A 87 3.96 -9.52 20.91
C THR A 87 4.29 -8.39 19.94
N ALA A 88 3.38 -8.06 19.02
CA ALA A 88 3.56 -7.06 17.95
C ALA A 88 3.54 -5.61 18.46
N TYR A 89 4.29 -5.30 19.52
CA TYR A 89 4.43 -3.97 20.11
C TYR A 89 5.85 -3.46 19.88
N TRP A 90 5.96 -2.36 19.15
CA TRP A 90 7.25 -1.75 18.84
C TRP A 90 7.59 -0.66 19.86
N ASN A 91 8.84 -0.67 20.34
CA ASN A 91 9.44 0.41 21.14
C ASN A 91 8.61 0.84 22.38
N GLY A 92 7.98 -0.12 23.06
CA GLY A 92 7.17 0.13 24.26
C GLY A 92 5.87 0.93 24.03
N GLN A 93 5.45 1.09 22.76
CA GLN A 93 4.16 1.70 22.43
C GLN A 93 2.99 0.79 22.85
N ASN A 94 1.80 1.37 22.95
CA ASN A 94 0.56 0.65 23.24
C ASN A 94 -0.28 0.32 21.99
N MET A 95 0.24 0.62 20.80
CA MET A 95 -0.34 0.24 19.51
C MET A 95 0.35 -1.02 19.01
N ARG A 96 -0.41 -1.95 18.42
CA ARG A 96 0.16 -3.12 17.74
C ARG A 96 0.61 -2.70 16.35
N ARG A 97 1.83 -3.08 15.95
CA ARG A 97 2.46 -2.62 14.70
C ARG A 97 3.26 -3.72 14.03
N ILE A 98 3.05 -3.85 12.72
CA ILE A 98 3.94 -4.57 11.81
C ILE A 98 3.99 -3.82 10.48
N GLU A 99 5.11 -3.17 10.23
CA GLU A 99 5.24 -2.23 9.11
C GLU A 99 6.58 -2.41 8.41
N LEU A 100 6.55 -2.37 7.08
CA LEU A 100 7.70 -2.25 6.21
C LEU A 100 7.69 -0.87 5.55
N ILE A 101 8.86 -0.29 5.37
CA ILE A 101 9.03 1.00 4.69
C ILE A 101 9.89 0.76 3.44
N PRO A 102 9.62 1.42 2.29
CA PRO A 102 10.51 1.34 1.13
C PRO A 102 11.96 1.69 1.48
N GLN A 103 12.89 0.82 1.07
CA GLN A 103 14.33 1.10 1.05
C GLN A 103 14.71 1.48 -0.38
N THR A 104 14.80 2.78 -0.66
CA THR A 104 15.10 3.28 -2.00
C THR A 104 15.85 4.62 -1.97
N LYS A 105 16.47 4.97 -3.09
CA LYS A 105 17.00 6.32 -3.37
C LYS A 105 16.21 7.05 -4.45
N GLU A 106 15.22 6.38 -5.04
CA GLU A 106 14.38 6.92 -6.09
C GLU A 106 13.44 7.99 -5.54
N ALA A 107 13.03 8.92 -6.42
CA ALA A 107 12.23 10.08 -6.05
C ALA A 107 10.74 9.75 -5.84
N ILE A 108 10.44 8.76 -5.00
CA ILE A 108 9.07 8.28 -4.73
C ILE A 108 8.18 9.32 -4.02
N ASN A 109 8.75 10.45 -3.59
CA ASN A 109 8.07 11.57 -2.94
C ASN A 109 8.12 12.87 -3.76
N ARG A 110 8.23 12.78 -5.09
CA ARG A 110 8.32 13.95 -5.98
C ARG A 110 7.43 13.81 -7.21
N GLY A 111 6.89 14.94 -7.68
CA GLY A 111 6.02 14.99 -8.84
C GLY A 111 4.77 14.12 -8.66
N LYS A 112 4.27 13.58 -9.77
CA LYS A 112 3.14 12.66 -9.79
C LYS A 112 3.62 11.21 -9.80
N VAL A 113 3.17 10.45 -8.80
CA VAL A 113 3.50 9.02 -8.62
C VAL A 113 2.27 8.23 -8.17
N TYR A 114 2.33 6.92 -8.35
CA TYR A 114 1.27 5.99 -7.95
C TYR A 114 1.84 4.96 -6.99
N TYR A 115 1.24 4.85 -5.81
CA TYR A 115 1.59 3.86 -4.79
C TYR A 115 0.62 2.70 -4.87
N HIS A 116 1.06 1.59 -5.43
CA HIS A 116 0.25 0.39 -5.64
C HIS A 116 0.40 -0.61 -4.51
N PHE A 117 -0.72 -1.23 -4.13
CA PHE A 117 -0.76 -2.42 -3.30
C PHE A 117 -2.11 -3.10 -3.46
N SER A 118 -2.15 -4.41 -3.29
CA SER A 118 -3.39 -5.18 -3.13
C SER A 118 -3.49 -5.66 -1.70
N ILE A 119 -4.70 -5.66 -1.13
CA ILE A 119 -4.95 -6.10 0.24
C ILE A 119 -6.17 -7.02 0.32
N MET A 120 -6.09 -8.04 1.18
CA MET A 120 -7.18 -8.98 1.48
C MET A 120 -7.16 -9.35 2.96
N ARG A 121 -8.33 -9.68 3.53
CA ARG A 121 -8.47 -10.37 4.82
C ARG A 121 -9.14 -11.72 4.65
N SER A 122 -8.88 -12.65 5.56
CA SER A 122 -9.63 -13.90 5.65
C SER A 122 -10.61 -13.87 6.84
N ASP A 123 -11.44 -14.91 6.99
CA ASP A 123 -12.25 -15.10 8.21
C ASP A 123 -11.44 -15.70 9.37
N LYS A 124 -10.33 -16.38 9.05
CA LYS A 124 -9.36 -16.83 10.06
C LYS A 124 -8.50 -15.64 10.45
N ASN A 125 -8.34 -15.43 11.77
CA ASN A 125 -7.58 -14.30 12.31
C ASN A 125 -8.04 -12.97 11.67
N ALA A 126 -9.34 -12.77 11.52
CA ALA A 126 -9.87 -11.59 10.85
C ALA A 126 -9.52 -10.31 11.65
N PRO A 127 -9.15 -9.21 10.97
CA PRO A 127 -8.95 -7.92 11.61
C PRO A 127 -10.16 -7.50 12.45
N SER A 128 -9.91 -6.94 13.63
CA SER A 128 -10.98 -6.56 14.56
C SER A 128 -11.89 -5.49 13.96
N VAL A 129 -13.19 -5.76 13.86
CA VAL A 129 -14.16 -4.70 13.50
C VAL A 129 -14.38 -3.69 14.64
N TYR A 130 -13.78 -3.91 15.81
CA TYR A 130 -14.00 -3.14 17.03
C TYR A 130 -12.83 -2.21 17.39
N ARG A 131 -11.72 -2.26 16.65
CA ARG A 131 -10.54 -1.43 16.92
C ARG A 131 -10.14 -0.72 15.64
N GLU A 132 -9.53 0.45 15.78
CA GLU A 132 -9.09 1.21 14.63
C GLU A 132 -7.78 0.63 14.11
N HIS A 133 -7.74 0.31 12.82
CA HIS A 133 -6.51 0.02 12.10
C HIS A 133 -6.17 1.18 11.17
N GLN A 134 -4.89 1.51 11.09
CA GLN A 134 -4.27 2.39 10.12
C GLN A 134 -3.39 1.53 9.22
N ILE A 135 -3.66 1.57 7.91
CA ILE A 135 -3.16 0.58 6.96
C ILE A 135 -2.57 1.32 5.76
N CYS A 136 -1.37 0.92 5.32
CA CYS A 136 -0.70 1.51 4.15
C CYS A 136 -0.67 3.04 4.20
N PHE A 137 -0.18 3.59 5.32
CA PHE A 137 -0.28 5.00 5.68
C PHE A 137 1.06 5.73 5.50
N PHE A 138 1.02 7.03 5.24
CA PHE A 138 2.21 7.88 5.41
C PHE A 138 2.30 8.34 6.86
N GLU A 139 3.51 8.61 7.37
CA GLU A 139 3.76 9.08 8.74
C GLU A 139 2.94 10.32 9.12
N SER A 140 2.67 11.21 8.17
CA SER A 140 1.85 12.41 8.39
C SER A 140 0.33 12.15 8.27
N HIS A 141 -0.06 10.93 7.91
CA HIS A 141 -1.44 10.49 7.68
C HIS A 141 -2.22 11.36 6.68
N PHE A 142 -1.55 11.95 5.68
CA PHE A 142 -2.24 12.73 4.64
C PHE A 142 -3.16 11.85 3.78
N THR A 143 -2.79 10.57 3.61
CA THR A 143 -3.61 9.51 3.00
C THR A 143 -3.29 8.17 3.66
N GLU A 144 -4.31 7.32 3.81
CA GLU A 144 -4.20 5.98 4.38
C GLU A 144 -5.47 5.16 4.10
N LEU A 145 -5.42 3.85 4.33
CA LEU A 145 -6.61 3.05 4.56
C LEU A 145 -6.86 2.94 6.07
N LYS A 146 -8.12 2.83 6.45
CA LYS A 146 -8.54 2.44 7.80
C LYS A 146 -9.58 1.34 7.79
N SER A 147 -9.60 0.54 8.84
CA SER A 147 -10.65 -0.45 9.11
C SER A 147 -11.03 -0.48 10.58
N GLY A 148 -12.11 -1.20 10.86
CA GLY A 148 -12.62 -1.36 12.22
C GLY A 148 -13.17 -0.06 12.79
N TRP A 149 -13.49 -0.08 14.08
CA TRP A 149 -14.12 1.07 14.73
C TRP A 149 -13.13 2.23 14.83
N ILE A 150 -13.39 3.32 14.10
CA ILE A 150 -12.54 4.52 14.07
C ILE A 150 -12.87 5.41 15.27
N SER A 151 -11.86 5.92 15.98
CA SER A 151 -12.04 6.75 17.16
C SER A 151 -12.94 7.95 16.87
N GLY A 152 -14.01 8.08 17.66
CA GLY A 152 -15.00 9.15 17.53
C GLY A 152 -16.18 8.85 16.61
N GLU A 153 -16.21 7.71 15.91
CA GLU A 153 -17.38 7.32 15.11
C GLU A 153 -18.49 6.70 15.96
N SER A 154 -19.73 6.83 15.49
CA SER A 154 -20.90 6.25 16.14
C SER A 154 -20.92 4.72 16.04
N GLY A 155 -21.39 4.04 17.09
CA GLY A 155 -21.53 2.58 17.11
C GLY A 155 -20.40 1.88 17.85
N ALA A 156 -20.44 0.55 17.87
CA ALA A 156 -19.46 -0.28 18.56
C ALA A 156 -18.49 -0.99 17.60
N SER A 157 -18.82 -1.07 16.32
CA SER A 157 -18.04 -1.81 15.32
C SER A 157 -18.22 -1.20 13.94
N ASN A 158 -17.25 -1.41 13.05
CA ASN A 158 -17.34 -1.01 11.66
C ASN A 158 -16.68 -2.05 10.74
N PRO A 159 -17.43 -2.70 9.84
CA PRO A 159 -16.92 -3.75 8.97
C PRO A 159 -16.27 -3.22 7.68
N ASN A 160 -16.16 -1.90 7.52
CA ASN A 160 -15.71 -1.31 6.27
C ASN A 160 -14.18 -1.17 6.20
N LEU A 161 -13.66 -1.32 4.98
CA LEU A 161 -12.38 -0.76 4.58
C LEU A 161 -12.64 0.64 4.03
N GLN A 162 -11.88 1.62 4.51
CA GLN A 162 -12.11 3.03 4.22
C GLN A 162 -10.83 3.66 3.71
N TRP A 163 -10.91 4.45 2.64
CA TRP A 163 -9.82 5.32 2.24
C TRP A 163 -10.01 6.69 2.88
N MET A 164 -8.94 7.18 3.51
CA MET A 164 -8.93 8.37 4.32
C MET A 164 -7.98 9.41 3.73
N THR A 165 -8.39 10.68 3.79
CA THR A 165 -7.54 11.85 3.56
C THR A 165 -7.70 12.82 4.70
N ASN A 166 -6.61 13.26 5.32
CA ASN A 166 -6.65 14.14 6.51
C ASN A 166 -7.66 13.65 7.58
N GLN A 167 -7.60 12.35 7.92
CA GLN A 167 -8.51 11.71 8.90
C GLN A 167 -10.00 11.71 8.52
N ARG A 168 -10.36 11.96 7.25
CA ARG A 168 -11.74 11.91 6.76
C ARG A 168 -11.90 10.86 5.67
N SER A 169 -12.95 10.04 5.76
CA SER A 169 -13.26 9.05 4.74
C SER A 169 -13.70 9.73 3.45
N GLY A 170 -12.97 9.48 2.37
CA GLY A 170 -13.35 9.86 1.00
C GLY A 170 -14.03 8.73 0.23
N TRP A 171 -13.83 7.48 0.69
CA TRP A 171 -14.43 6.28 0.13
C TRP A 171 -14.50 5.18 1.19
N LYS A 172 -15.47 4.28 1.06
CA LYS A 172 -15.55 3.05 1.85
C LYS A 172 -16.31 1.94 1.14
N THR A 173 -15.99 0.71 1.50
CA THR A 173 -16.74 -0.49 1.13
C THR A 173 -16.75 -1.49 2.29
N GLU A 174 -17.71 -2.41 2.32
CA GLU A 174 -17.66 -3.53 3.26
C GLU A 174 -16.42 -4.39 2.96
N TRP A 175 -15.57 -4.64 3.95
CA TRP A 175 -14.36 -5.44 3.76
C TRP A 175 -14.71 -6.92 3.85
N LYS A 176 -15.00 -7.55 2.72
CA LYS A 176 -15.40 -8.96 2.65
C LYS A 176 -14.19 -9.89 2.71
N ALA A 177 -14.35 -11.02 3.38
CA ALA A 177 -13.30 -12.03 3.46
C ALA A 177 -13.01 -12.63 2.08
N GLY A 178 -11.74 -12.89 1.78
CA GLY A 178 -11.30 -13.50 0.52
C GLY A 178 -11.41 -12.58 -0.70
N VAL A 179 -11.87 -11.34 -0.53
CA VAL A 179 -11.89 -10.34 -1.61
C VAL A 179 -10.60 -9.55 -1.60
N TRP A 180 -9.89 -9.59 -2.73
CA TRP A 180 -8.73 -8.74 -2.98
C TRP A 180 -9.19 -7.35 -3.39
N HIS A 181 -8.77 -6.33 -2.63
CA HIS A 181 -8.93 -4.92 -2.96
C HIS A 181 -7.61 -4.42 -3.55
N ASN A 182 -7.61 -4.07 -4.82
CA ASN A 182 -6.46 -3.48 -5.49
C ASN A 182 -6.54 -1.96 -5.32
N VAL A 183 -5.44 -1.33 -4.92
CA VAL A 183 -5.39 0.10 -4.63
C VAL A 183 -4.22 0.75 -5.33
N ALA A 184 -4.43 1.96 -5.83
CA ALA A 184 -3.33 2.90 -6.06
C ALA A 184 -3.68 4.28 -5.50
N TYR A 185 -2.78 4.84 -4.69
CA TYR A 185 -2.85 6.26 -4.36
C TYR A 185 -2.21 7.06 -5.50
N GLU A 186 -3.00 7.93 -6.15
CA GLU A 186 -2.48 8.89 -7.13
C GLU A 186 -2.02 10.13 -6.38
N ILE A 187 -0.71 10.29 -6.18
CA ILE A 187 -0.16 11.38 -5.38
C ILE A 187 0.56 12.35 -6.30
N ASP A 188 0.14 13.62 -6.28
CA ASP A 188 0.86 14.72 -6.88
C ASP A 188 1.48 15.58 -5.77
N PHE A 189 2.75 15.30 -5.49
CA PHE A 189 3.54 16.01 -4.49
C PHE A 189 3.80 17.48 -4.86
N SER A 190 3.71 17.84 -6.14
CA SER A 190 3.89 19.21 -6.61
C SER A 190 2.60 20.02 -6.49
N ALA A 191 1.45 19.37 -6.68
CA ALA A 191 0.13 20.01 -6.59
C ALA A 191 -0.54 19.87 -5.22
N ASN A 192 0.05 19.12 -4.28
CA ASN A 192 -0.53 18.82 -2.96
C ASN A 192 -1.90 18.14 -3.08
N LYS A 193 -1.95 17.06 -3.86
CA LYS A 193 -3.20 16.32 -4.12
C LYS A 193 -3.01 14.81 -4.01
N VAL A 194 -4.08 14.14 -3.59
CA VAL A 194 -4.17 12.68 -3.60
C VAL A 194 -5.52 12.22 -4.17
N GLY A 195 -5.48 11.31 -5.14
CA GLY A 195 -6.64 10.58 -5.67
C GLY A 195 -6.60 9.11 -5.28
N PHE A 196 -7.72 8.42 -5.45
CA PHE A 196 -7.87 7.03 -5.06
C PHE A 196 -8.33 6.16 -6.23
N TRP A 197 -7.48 5.23 -6.62
CA TRP A 197 -7.79 4.19 -7.58
C TRP A 197 -8.10 2.90 -6.85
N HIS A 198 -9.15 2.21 -7.27
CA HIS A 198 -9.57 0.96 -6.66
C HIS A 198 -10.21 0.00 -7.67
N SER A 199 -10.05 -1.30 -7.42
CA SER A 199 -10.82 -2.39 -8.02
C SER A 199 -10.85 -3.61 -7.10
N GLU A 200 -11.63 -4.63 -7.45
CA GLU A 200 -11.67 -5.91 -6.73
C GLU A 200 -11.24 -7.07 -7.62
N GLY A 201 -10.65 -8.11 -7.02
CA GLY A 201 -10.26 -9.32 -7.74
C GLY A 201 -9.27 -9.03 -8.87
N GLY A 202 -9.61 -9.42 -10.10
CA GLY A 202 -8.78 -9.20 -11.30
C GLY A 202 -9.17 -7.99 -12.14
N GLU A 203 -10.18 -7.21 -11.71
CA GLU A 203 -10.65 -6.07 -12.50
C GLU A 203 -9.60 -4.96 -12.58
N PRO A 204 -9.46 -4.25 -13.72
CA PRO A 204 -8.56 -3.11 -13.82
C PRO A 204 -8.91 -1.99 -12.84
N LEU A 205 -7.90 -1.32 -12.30
CA LEU A 205 -8.06 -0.15 -11.43
C LEU A 205 -8.86 0.95 -12.15
N LYS A 206 -9.78 1.57 -11.41
CA LYS A 206 -10.52 2.76 -11.84
C LYS A 206 -10.29 3.88 -10.82
N LEU A 207 -10.23 5.11 -11.28
CA LEU A 207 -10.22 6.27 -10.41
C LEU A 207 -11.59 6.39 -9.74
N VAL A 208 -11.68 6.01 -8.46
CA VAL A 208 -12.94 6.02 -7.70
C VAL A 208 -13.14 7.36 -7.00
N VAL A 209 -12.06 8.02 -6.59
CA VAL A 209 -12.11 9.39 -6.08
C VAL A 209 -11.07 10.26 -6.77
N ALA A 210 -11.54 11.33 -7.42
CA ALA A 210 -10.68 12.30 -8.08
C ALA A 210 -9.73 12.99 -7.08
N PRO A 211 -8.54 13.46 -7.51
CA PRO A 211 -7.57 14.05 -6.60
C PRO A 211 -8.11 15.20 -5.76
N VAL A 212 -8.03 15.07 -4.43
CA VAL A 212 -8.40 16.08 -3.44
C VAL A 212 -7.17 16.73 -2.82
N SER A 213 -7.29 17.99 -2.38
CA SER A 213 -6.17 18.73 -1.78
C SER A 213 -5.84 18.24 -0.38
N VAL A 214 -4.57 17.89 -0.14
CA VAL A 214 -4.01 17.47 1.15
C VAL A 214 -2.55 17.94 1.27
N SER A 215 -2.00 18.00 2.48
CA SER A 215 -0.59 18.32 2.68
C SER A 215 0.28 17.08 2.40
N THR A 216 0.66 16.85 1.14
CA THR A 216 1.44 15.68 0.71
C THR A 216 2.92 15.83 1.10
N SER A 217 3.23 15.76 2.40
CA SER A 217 4.61 15.77 2.89
C SER A 217 5.11 14.35 3.11
N SER A 218 6.21 13.99 2.44
CA SER A 218 6.91 12.73 2.62
C SER A 218 8.42 12.92 2.49
N ASN A 219 9.21 12.22 3.30
CA ASN A 219 10.67 12.17 3.19
C ASN A 219 11.19 11.06 2.27
N GLY A 220 10.31 10.22 1.70
CA GLY A 220 10.67 9.07 0.84
C GLY A 220 11.02 7.79 1.61
N ALA A 221 10.88 7.79 2.93
CA ALA A 221 11.13 6.68 3.85
C ALA A 221 10.12 6.71 5.00
N ASP A 222 8.86 7.04 4.70
CA ASP A 222 7.79 7.27 5.67
C ASP A 222 6.41 6.79 5.19
N TRP A 223 6.39 5.97 4.14
CA TRP A 223 5.22 5.19 3.77
C TRP A 223 5.32 3.80 4.39
N HIS A 224 4.32 3.46 5.19
CA HIS A 224 4.26 2.24 5.98
C HIS A 224 3.38 1.21 5.28
N LEU A 225 3.99 0.28 4.55
CA LEU A 225 3.31 -0.94 4.12
C LEU A 225 3.11 -1.83 5.34
N GLY A 226 1.89 -1.85 5.87
CA GLY A 226 1.60 -2.63 7.06
C GLY A 226 0.39 -2.11 7.80
N ILE A 227 0.35 -2.41 9.09
CA ILE A 227 -0.78 -2.15 9.97
C ILE A 227 -0.29 -1.61 11.31
N LEU A 228 -0.93 -0.52 11.74
CA LEU A 228 -0.98 -0.06 13.12
C LEU A 228 -2.41 -0.26 13.65
N GLU A 229 -2.57 -0.91 14.80
CA GLU A 229 -3.86 -1.05 15.48
C GLU A 229 -3.86 -0.28 16.80
N LEU A 230 -4.82 0.63 16.97
CA LEU A 230 -5.01 1.36 18.22
C LEU A 230 -5.64 0.48 19.30
N PRO A 231 -5.25 0.65 20.58
CA PRO A 231 -5.91 -0.03 21.68
C PRO A 231 -7.33 0.53 21.90
N ARG A 232 -8.24 -0.31 22.39
CA ARG A 232 -9.57 0.12 22.81
C ARG A 232 -9.96 -0.56 24.12
N ASN A 233 -10.35 0.23 25.12
CA ASN A 233 -10.79 -0.28 26.41
C ASN A 233 -11.94 -1.29 26.23
N GLY A 234 -11.81 -2.46 26.85
CA GLY A 234 -12.79 -3.55 26.75
C GLY A 234 -12.59 -4.49 25.56
N TYR A 235 -11.61 -4.25 24.69
CA TYR A 235 -11.29 -5.09 23.54
C TYR A 235 -9.83 -5.55 23.62
N GLY A 236 -9.64 -6.80 24.02
CA GLY A 236 -8.32 -7.42 24.09
C GLY A 236 -7.74 -7.78 22.72
N ASP A 237 -6.44 -8.06 22.70
CA ASP A 237 -5.76 -8.51 21.49
C ASP A 237 -6.23 -9.89 21.04
N THR A 238 -6.39 -10.04 19.74
CA THR A 238 -6.55 -11.32 19.05
C THR A 238 -5.53 -11.40 17.92
N THR A 239 -5.05 -12.59 17.56
CA THR A 239 -4.20 -12.71 16.36
C THR A 239 -4.97 -12.25 15.12
N GLU A 240 -4.35 -11.39 14.32
CA GLU A 240 -4.95 -10.79 13.12
C GLU A 240 -4.00 -10.92 11.93
N ASP A 241 -4.52 -11.44 10.82
CA ASP A 241 -3.78 -11.70 9.58
C ASP A 241 -4.29 -10.77 8.45
N PHE A 242 -3.34 -10.13 7.78
CA PHE A 242 -3.55 -9.24 6.63
C PHE A 242 -2.72 -9.73 5.45
N TYR A 243 -3.29 -9.78 4.25
CA TYR A 243 -2.62 -10.33 3.07
C TYR A 243 -2.33 -9.23 2.07
N PHE A 244 -1.09 -9.14 1.59
CA PHE A 244 -0.63 -8.14 0.63
C PHE A 244 0.05 -8.76 -0.59
N SER A 245 -0.14 -8.15 -1.76
CA SER A 245 0.64 -8.41 -2.97
C SER A 245 0.63 -7.20 -3.92
N GLY A 246 1.33 -7.28 -5.06
CA GLY A 246 1.30 -6.20 -6.05
C GLY A 246 1.77 -4.86 -5.50
N VAL A 247 2.74 -4.86 -4.58
CA VAL A 247 3.22 -3.66 -3.91
C VAL A 247 4.35 -3.03 -4.72
N TYR A 248 4.16 -1.83 -5.25
CA TYR A 248 5.19 -1.11 -5.99
C TYR A 248 4.85 0.37 -6.13
N ILE A 249 5.81 1.16 -6.59
CA ILE A 249 5.62 2.59 -6.87
C ILE A 249 6.05 2.87 -8.30
N GLU A 250 5.22 3.59 -9.05
CA GLU A 250 5.51 3.98 -10.44
C GLU A 250 5.26 5.47 -10.68
N THR A 251 5.75 5.95 -11.83
CA THR A 251 5.47 7.29 -12.37
C THR A 251 5.08 7.21 -13.85
N GLY A 252 4.56 8.30 -14.40
CA GLY A 252 4.03 8.35 -15.78
C GLY A 252 2.53 8.08 -15.85
N PRO A 253 2.02 7.43 -16.90
CA PRO A 253 0.66 6.90 -16.91
C PRO A 253 0.52 5.75 -15.92
N ILE A 254 -0.65 5.65 -15.26
CA ILE A 254 -0.91 4.57 -14.31
C ILE A 254 -1.10 3.22 -15.04
N THR A 255 -0.50 2.17 -14.50
CA THR A 255 -0.78 0.78 -14.81
C THR A 255 -2.06 0.34 -14.11
N THR A 256 -3.15 0.17 -14.87
CA THR A 256 -4.44 -0.24 -14.31
C THR A 256 -4.62 -1.75 -14.24
N ALA A 257 -3.86 -2.51 -15.02
CA ALA A 257 -3.89 -3.97 -14.97
C ALA A 257 -3.33 -4.50 -13.65
N ILE A 258 -3.98 -5.53 -13.11
CA ILE A 258 -3.53 -6.16 -11.86
C ILE A 258 -2.26 -6.97 -12.11
N GLY A 259 -1.29 -6.82 -11.21
CA GLY A 259 0.06 -7.37 -11.31
C GLY A 259 1.13 -6.35 -11.73
N GLY A 260 0.74 -5.15 -12.14
CA GLY A 260 1.69 -4.10 -12.51
C GLY A 260 2.32 -4.31 -13.89
N PRO A 261 3.24 -3.42 -14.28
CA PRO A 261 3.85 -3.39 -15.61
C PRO A 261 4.80 -4.58 -15.86
#